data_AF-A0A235BAY0-F1
#
_entry.id   AF-A0A235BAY0-F1
#
_cell.length_a   1.000
_cell.length_b   1.000
_cell.length_c   1.000
_cell.angle_alpha   90.00
_cell.angle_beta   90.00
_cell.angle_gamma   90.00
#
_symmetry.space_group_name_H-M   'P 1'
#
loop_
_entity.id
_entity.type
_entity.pdbx_description
1 polymer ?
#
loop_
_entity_poly.entity_id
_entity_poly.type
_entity_poly.pdbx_seq_one_letter_code
_entity_poly.pdbx_strand_id
1 'polypeptide(L)'
;MKKIVFIALLISCAFSLSIAYQQIKNDEIEKLGTLEREFATPFVIPEDEGLADPEEIYPLLEKTAKETEVNLFRGGRYYRPDEQIEMIKYLLLTSETHFYDSIELASGRTLQAEETQDSRRYLSSIQTKNKNQVGRIRYFDPKQLITIQPLRSSYDYLPVDGRYFAEVKDKKQLQLFLETLSDKINMHLRNRDGEKAHSYTPSDFQPPEAFTEPREGFFALKDLSSQRYEQYILFAVTLLLLIYYIFNSAKRVGILKMHGVSNLRLWWMVVGRLISVVVGVTTLGSVLFALGLYKPTTFVFQALLQLGQAYLLLMILSLFCYGYISTIKVSQTLKNRKDTRSIFVLNMVLKVICAMVLVLIGLETYSLVTDLRTQQERMDAQQGQLDHWRRMEDYGVLEAYRGHTAAYTVQELAAEDPRIDQALYKLYPFLNALGSVYIDAGEYEEEALLSDPNDNGILSIMVNPNYLKAFPVYDQDGNPVQISEEATDWVVLVPEQYRDREEAIRDLFERDKGRRDFYLTADEGQEVKIIWLAEG
;
A
#
# COMPACT_ATOMS: atom_id res chain seq x y z
N MET A 1 -3.80 38.33 15.92
CA MET A 1 -5.03 37.60 15.52
C MET A 1 -5.27 37.55 14.02
N LYS A 2 -5.54 38.67 13.31
CA LYS A 2 -5.82 38.63 11.85
C LYS A 2 -4.75 37.89 11.03
N LYS A 3 -3.46 38.18 11.26
CA LYS A 3 -2.33 37.50 10.59
C LYS A 3 -2.30 36.00 10.86
N ILE A 4 -2.56 35.58 12.10
CA ILE A 4 -2.58 34.16 12.51
C ILE A 4 -3.72 33.43 11.79
N VAL A 5 -4.91 34.02 11.77
CA VAL A 5 -6.08 33.46 11.05
C VAL A 5 -5.81 33.38 9.55
N PHE A 6 -5.18 34.40 8.97
CA PHE A 6 -4.79 34.39 7.56
C PHE A 6 -3.84 33.25 7.24
N ILE A 7 -2.81 33.03 8.08
CA ILE A 7 -1.86 31.92 7.94
C ILE A 7 -2.58 30.58 8.09
N ALA A 8 -3.44 30.43 9.10
CA ALA A 8 -4.20 29.19 9.32
C ALA A 8 -5.09 28.85 8.10
N LEU A 9 -5.82 29.83 7.56
CA LEU A 9 -6.59 29.65 6.32
C LEU A 9 -5.70 29.27 5.13
N LEU A 10 -4.51 29.88 5.02
CA LEU A 10 -3.54 29.55 3.97
C LEU A 10 -3.07 28.11 4.06
N ILE A 11 -2.74 27.64 5.28
CA ILE A 11 -2.34 26.25 5.53
C ILE A 11 -3.50 25.31 5.17
N SER A 12 -4.73 25.63 5.57
CA SER A 12 -5.91 24.82 5.24
C SER A 12 -6.12 24.70 3.73
N CYS A 13 -5.99 25.81 2.99
CA CYS A 13 -6.08 25.79 1.53
C CYS A 13 -4.90 25.07 0.87
N ALA A 14 -3.68 25.22 1.39
CA ALA A 14 -2.51 24.49 0.90
C ALA A 14 -2.67 22.98 1.11
N PHE A 15 -3.26 22.57 2.22
CA PHE A 15 -3.57 21.16 2.51
C PHE A 15 -4.61 20.61 1.52
N SER A 16 -5.66 21.40 1.19
CA SER A 16 -6.60 21.04 0.11
C SER A 16 -5.90 20.84 -1.24
N LEU A 17 -4.92 21.68 -1.57
CA LEU A 17 -4.13 21.52 -2.80
C LEU A 17 -3.24 20.26 -2.76
N SER A 18 -2.69 19.92 -1.60
CA SER A 18 -1.93 18.68 -1.43
C SER A 18 -2.82 17.45 -1.67
N ILE A 19 -4.04 17.43 -1.13
CA ILE A 19 -5.02 16.37 -1.41
C ILE A 19 -5.35 16.32 -2.90
N ALA A 20 -5.57 17.47 -3.54
CA ALA A 20 -5.84 17.53 -4.98
C ALA A 20 -4.71 16.90 -5.81
N TYR A 21 -3.44 17.20 -5.45
CA TYR A 21 -2.27 16.64 -6.10
C TYR A 21 -2.21 15.11 -5.96
N GLN A 22 -2.39 14.59 -4.74
CA GLN A 22 -2.35 13.14 -4.49
C GLN A 22 -3.52 12.40 -5.15
N GLN A 23 -4.71 13.00 -5.18
CA GLN A 23 -5.86 12.44 -5.88
C GLN A 23 -5.59 12.29 -7.38
N ILE A 24 -5.03 13.32 -8.04
CA ILE A 24 -4.67 13.22 -9.46
C ILE A 24 -3.64 12.12 -9.70
N LYS A 25 -2.64 12.02 -8.82
CA LYS A 25 -1.61 10.98 -8.91
C LYS A 25 -2.24 9.59 -8.84
N ASN A 26 -3.15 9.35 -7.90
CA ASN A 26 -3.89 8.09 -7.80
C ASN A 26 -4.77 7.85 -9.03
N ASP A 27 -5.56 8.83 -9.46
CA ASP A 27 -6.46 8.70 -10.62
C ASP A 27 -5.70 8.39 -11.91
N GLU A 28 -4.53 9.02 -12.12
CA GLU A 28 -3.68 8.78 -13.29
C GLU A 28 -2.98 7.41 -13.24
N ILE A 29 -2.57 6.95 -12.06
CA ILE A 29 -2.05 5.57 -11.91
C ILE A 29 -3.15 4.55 -12.10
N GLU A 30 -4.35 4.78 -11.60
CA GLU A 30 -5.47 3.84 -11.77
C GLU A 30 -5.79 3.68 -13.26
N LYS A 31 -5.92 4.80 -14.00
CA LYS A 31 -6.10 4.80 -15.45
C LYS A 31 -5.00 4.06 -16.18
N LEU A 32 -3.74 4.29 -15.80
CA LEU A 32 -2.61 3.58 -16.40
C LEU A 32 -2.64 2.10 -16.05
N GLY A 33 -2.96 1.74 -14.81
CA GLY A 33 -3.08 0.37 -14.32
C GLY A 33 -4.09 -0.43 -15.12
N THR A 34 -5.22 0.20 -15.48
CA THR A 34 -6.31 -0.43 -16.24
C THR A 34 -6.34 -0.12 -17.73
N LEU A 35 -5.29 0.50 -18.27
CA LEU A 35 -5.26 1.07 -19.61
C LEU A 35 -5.68 0.09 -20.72
N GLU A 36 -5.21 -1.15 -20.66
CA GLU A 36 -5.43 -2.17 -21.69
C GLU A 36 -6.92 -2.49 -21.88
N ARG A 37 -7.75 -2.27 -20.86
CA ARG A 37 -9.19 -2.53 -20.94
C ARG A 37 -9.92 -1.63 -21.94
N GLU A 38 -9.34 -0.48 -22.29
CA GLU A 38 -9.97 0.46 -23.21
C GLU A 38 -9.95 -0.03 -24.66
N PHE A 39 -9.01 -0.91 -25.03
CA PHE A 39 -8.80 -1.32 -26.43
C PHE A 39 -8.41 -2.80 -26.62
N ALA A 40 -8.15 -3.57 -25.56
CA ALA A 40 -7.72 -4.97 -25.64
C ALA A 40 -8.62 -5.90 -24.82
N THR A 41 -8.63 -7.18 -25.19
CA THR A 41 -9.41 -8.23 -24.52
C THR A 41 -8.51 -9.10 -23.64
N PRO A 42 -8.86 -9.35 -22.37
CA PRO A 42 -8.03 -10.17 -21.49
C PRO A 42 -8.05 -11.65 -21.89
N PHE A 43 -6.91 -12.32 -21.70
CA PHE A 43 -6.76 -13.77 -21.70
C PHE A 43 -5.79 -14.18 -20.58
N VAL A 44 -5.75 -15.47 -20.24
CA VAL A 44 -4.90 -16.00 -19.16
C VAL A 44 -4.01 -17.10 -19.71
N ILE A 45 -2.77 -17.19 -19.22
CA ILE A 45 -1.97 -18.41 -19.33
C ILE A 45 -2.10 -19.12 -17.98
N PRO A 46 -2.65 -20.36 -17.93
CA PRO A 46 -2.84 -21.06 -16.67
C PRO A 46 -1.51 -21.43 -16.02
N GLU A 47 -1.50 -21.51 -14.69
CA GLU A 47 -0.38 -22.04 -13.92
C GLU A 47 -0.32 -23.55 -14.11
N ASP A 48 0.56 -24.00 -15.01
CA ASP A 48 0.77 -25.40 -15.34
C ASP A 48 2.25 -25.65 -15.67
N GLU A 49 2.79 -26.78 -15.23
CA GLU A 49 4.20 -27.15 -15.39
C GLU A 49 4.62 -27.18 -16.88
N GLY A 50 3.71 -27.58 -17.78
CA GLY A 50 3.95 -27.58 -19.22
C GLY A 50 4.14 -26.19 -19.81
N LEU A 51 3.67 -25.13 -19.14
CA LEU A 51 3.71 -23.75 -19.59
C LEU A 51 4.68 -22.87 -18.80
N ALA A 52 5.41 -23.43 -17.83
CA ALA A 52 6.20 -22.66 -16.88
C ALA A 52 7.49 -22.07 -17.48
N ASP A 53 8.07 -22.67 -18.53
CA ASP A 53 9.35 -22.25 -19.10
C ASP A 53 9.18 -21.08 -20.11
N PRO A 54 9.63 -19.86 -19.79
CA PRO A 54 9.52 -18.72 -20.69
C PRO A 54 10.34 -18.88 -21.98
N GLU A 55 11.46 -19.61 -21.97
CA GLU A 55 12.29 -19.80 -23.16
C GLU A 55 11.63 -20.76 -24.16
N GLU A 56 10.74 -21.64 -23.70
CA GLU A 56 9.91 -22.47 -24.58
C GLU A 56 8.62 -21.77 -25.01
N ILE A 57 7.92 -21.11 -24.08
CA ILE A 57 6.59 -20.56 -24.34
C ILE A 57 6.62 -19.21 -25.05
N TYR A 58 7.57 -18.32 -24.73
CA TYR A 58 7.62 -17.00 -25.37
C TYR A 58 7.76 -17.06 -26.90
N PRO A 59 8.64 -17.90 -27.49
CA PRO A 59 8.72 -18.02 -28.95
C PRO A 59 7.41 -18.49 -29.60
N LEU A 60 6.65 -19.36 -28.93
CA LEU A 60 5.34 -19.83 -29.40
C LEU A 60 4.31 -18.68 -29.36
N LEU A 61 4.31 -17.91 -28.27
CA LEU A 61 3.45 -16.74 -28.09
C LEU A 61 3.78 -15.66 -29.14
N GLU A 62 5.06 -15.35 -29.33
CA GLU A 62 5.54 -14.38 -30.30
C GLU A 62 5.19 -14.78 -31.74
N LYS A 63 5.44 -16.04 -32.11
CA LYS A 63 5.11 -16.56 -33.43
C LYS A 63 3.60 -16.54 -33.69
N THR A 64 2.80 -16.92 -32.69
CA THR A 64 1.34 -16.88 -32.79
C THR A 64 0.85 -15.45 -32.99
N ALA A 65 1.31 -14.52 -32.14
CA ALA A 65 0.95 -13.11 -32.24
C ALA A 65 1.26 -12.53 -33.63
N LYS A 66 2.43 -12.87 -34.19
CA LYS A 66 2.84 -12.46 -35.55
C LYS A 66 1.95 -13.04 -36.63
N GLU A 67 1.67 -14.34 -36.60
CA GLU A 67 0.84 -15.03 -37.59
C GLU A 67 -0.60 -14.53 -37.59
N THR A 68 -1.12 -14.12 -36.43
CA THR A 68 -2.49 -13.64 -36.28
C THR A 68 -2.64 -12.11 -36.26
N GLU A 69 -1.53 -11.37 -36.42
CA GLU A 69 -1.47 -9.90 -36.31
C GLU A 69 -2.15 -9.35 -35.03
N VAL A 70 -1.78 -9.93 -33.88
CA VAL A 70 -2.29 -9.54 -32.56
C VAL A 70 -1.17 -8.89 -31.75
N ASN A 71 -1.44 -7.75 -31.11
CA ASN A 71 -0.53 -7.16 -30.15
C ASN A 71 -0.86 -7.69 -28.74
N LEU A 72 0.16 -7.97 -27.94
CA LEU A 72 0.01 -8.51 -26.59
C LEU A 72 0.55 -7.54 -25.53
N PHE A 73 -0.15 -7.49 -24.40
CA PHE A 73 0.17 -6.62 -23.28
C PHE A 73 0.15 -7.39 -21.97
N ARG A 74 1.03 -7.02 -21.05
CA ARG A 74 1.03 -7.51 -19.67
C ARG A 74 1.37 -6.36 -18.71
N GLY A 75 0.56 -6.22 -17.65
CA GLY A 75 0.82 -5.26 -16.59
C GLY A 75 1.72 -5.86 -15.50
N GLY A 76 2.54 -5.03 -14.88
CA GLY A 76 3.33 -5.42 -13.72
C GLY A 76 3.53 -4.26 -12.76
N ARG A 77 3.84 -4.60 -11.52
CA ARG A 77 4.30 -3.66 -10.49
C ARG A 77 5.57 -4.18 -9.86
N TYR A 78 6.41 -3.26 -9.43
CA TYR A 78 7.57 -3.58 -8.62
C TYR A 78 7.53 -2.78 -7.32
N TYR A 79 7.32 -3.50 -6.22
CA TYR A 79 7.42 -2.98 -4.86
C TYR A 79 8.89 -2.95 -4.47
N ARG A 80 9.48 -1.76 -4.50
CA ARG A 80 10.90 -1.57 -4.22
C ARG A 80 11.18 -1.57 -2.72
N PRO A 81 12.42 -1.89 -2.32
CA PRO A 81 12.86 -1.76 -0.92
C PRO A 81 12.78 -0.33 -0.37
N ASP A 82 12.76 0.70 -1.22
CA ASP A 82 12.65 2.12 -0.81
C ASP A 82 11.19 2.60 -0.70
N GLU A 83 10.24 1.67 -0.58
CA GLU A 83 8.79 1.89 -0.51
C GLU A 83 8.18 2.55 -1.76
N GLN A 84 8.95 2.71 -2.84
CA GLN A 84 8.42 3.20 -4.11
C GLN A 84 7.81 2.07 -4.92
N ILE A 85 6.66 2.33 -5.52
CA ILE A 85 6.02 1.41 -6.45
C ILE A 85 6.36 1.87 -7.87
N GLU A 86 7.00 0.99 -8.64
CA GLU A 86 7.19 1.17 -10.08
C GLU A 86 6.06 0.47 -10.83
N MET A 87 5.40 1.20 -11.74
CA MET A 87 4.39 0.64 -12.64
C MET A 87 5.05 0.25 -13.96
N ILE A 88 4.86 -1.00 -14.41
CA ILE A 88 5.52 -1.55 -15.59
C ILE A 88 4.46 -2.03 -16.58
N LYS A 89 4.61 -1.65 -17.85
CA LYS A 89 3.80 -2.17 -18.96
C LYS A 89 4.70 -2.92 -19.93
N TYR A 90 4.33 -4.16 -20.22
CA TYR A 90 5.08 -5.04 -21.10
C TYR A 90 4.33 -5.21 -22.43
N LEU A 91 5.03 -5.01 -23.54
CA LEU A 91 4.45 -4.95 -24.88
C LEU A 91 5.08 -5.96 -25.82
N LEU A 92 4.26 -6.61 -26.64
CA LEU A 92 4.68 -7.30 -27.86
C LEU A 92 3.80 -6.78 -29.00
N LEU A 93 4.39 -6.00 -29.90
CA LEU A 93 3.69 -5.40 -31.02
C LEU A 93 4.01 -6.15 -32.33
N THR A 94 2.97 -6.35 -33.12
CA THR A 94 3.01 -7.02 -34.44
C THR A 94 2.38 -6.14 -35.51
N SER A 95 1.56 -5.16 -35.12
CA SER A 95 0.92 -4.18 -35.99
C SER A 95 0.78 -2.82 -35.29
N GLU A 96 0.03 -1.89 -35.89
CA GLU A 96 -0.33 -0.61 -35.24
C GLU A 96 -1.09 -0.87 -33.93
N THR A 97 -0.98 0.04 -32.96
CA THR A 97 -1.54 -0.14 -31.62
C THR A 97 -2.17 1.13 -31.07
N HIS A 98 -3.32 0.97 -30.41
CA HIS A 98 -4.01 2.00 -29.64
C HIS A 98 -3.36 2.25 -28.26
N PHE A 99 -2.45 1.40 -27.81
CA PHE A 99 -1.76 1.58 -26.52
C PHE A 99 -1.10 2.96 -26.39
N TYR A 100 -0.53 3.47 -27.49
CA TYR A 100 0.13 4.78 -27.48
C TYR A 100 -0.81 5.97 -27.60
N ASP A 101 -2.12 5.78 -27.86
CA ASP A 101 -3.10 6.87 -27.92
C ASP A 101 -3.27 7.55 -26.54
N SER A 102 -3.06 6.78 -25.47
CA SER A 102 -3.16 7.22 -24.07
C SER A 102 -1.80 7.54 -23.42
N ILE A 103 -0.69 7.38 -24.14
CA ILE A 103 0.67 7.58 -23.62
C ILE A 103 1.31 8.80 -24.29
N GLU A 104 1.45 9.89 -23.54
CA GLU A 104 2.17 11.07 -24.00
C GLU A 104 3.68 10.95 -23.74
N LEU A 105 4.49 11.37 -24.71
CA LEU A 105 5.94 11.48 -24.54
C LEU A 105 6.38 12.91 -24.21
N ALA A 106 7.27 13.03 -23.23
CA ALA A 106 7.97 14.26 -22.92
C ALA A 106 9.14 14.51 -23.89
N SER A 107 9.81 13.44 -24.36
CA SER A 107 10.91 13.47 -25.32
C SER A 107 11.20 12.09 -25.90
N GLY A 108 11.91 12.02 -27.03
CA GLY A 108 12.27 10.76 -27.69
C GLY A 108 11.14 10.20 -28.54
N ARG A 109 11.05 8.87 -28.65
CA ARG A 109 10.03 8.17 -29.47
C ARG A 109 9.47 6.96 -28.74
N THR A 110 8.38 6.40 -29.26
CA THR A 110 7.79 5.13 -28.80
C THR A 110 8.62 3.92 -29.25
N LEU A 111 8.36 2.74 -28.67
CA LEU A 111 8.97 1.49 -29.12
C LEU A 111 8.34 1.05 -30.44
N GLN A 112 9.18 0.61 -31.37
CA GLN A 112 8.79 0.01 -32.64
C GLN A 112 8.51 -1.49 -32.46
N ALA A 113 7.74 -2.09 -33.38
CA ALA A 113 7.32 -3.48 -33.27
C ALA A 113 8.51 -4.45 -33.14
N GLU A 114 9.55 -4.26 -33.95
CA GLU A 114 10.78 -5.06 -33.91
C GLU A 114 11.53 -4.94 -32.58
N GLU A 115 11.45 -3.77 -31.93
CA GLU A 115 12.08 -3.54 -30.63
C GLU A 115 11.34 -4.23 -29.48
N THR A 116 10.04 -4.46 -29.64
CA THR A 116 9.22 -5.16 -28.63
C THR A 116 9.34 -6.69 -28.68
N GLN A 117 10.00 -7.22 -29.73
CA GLN A 117 10.16 -8.65 -29.97
C GLN A 117 11.47 -9.21 -29.40
N ASP A 118 12.60 -8.53 -29.59
CA ASP A 118 13.91 -9.09 -29.19
C ASP A 118 14.93 -8.04 -28.73
N SER A 119 14.46 -6.88 -28.22
CA SER A 119 15.36 -5.84 -27.71
C SER A 119 15.22 -5.64 -26.20
N ARG A 120 16.18 -4.92 -25.59
CA ARG A 120 16.08 -4.40 -24.22
C ARG A 120 15.78 -2.89 -24.19
N ARG A 121 15.26 -2.33 -25.30
CA ARG A 121 14.90 -0.91 -25.39
C ARG A 121 13.61 -0.66 -24.63
N TYR A 122 13.52 0.48 -23.95
CA TYR A 122 12.37 0.79 -23.11
C TYR A 122 12.06 2.29 -23.05
N LEU A 123 10.87 2.60 -22.55
CA LEU A 123 10.44 3.96 -22.18
C LEU A 123 10.39 4.07 -20.66
N SER A 124 10.69 5.26 -20.14
CA SER A 124 10.54 5.53 -18.71
C SER A 124 10.02 6.95 -18.47
N SER A 125 9.23 7.16 -17.43
CA SER A 125 8.85 8.52 -16.98
C SER A 125 10.05 9.34 -16.49
N ILE A 126 11.12 8.67 -16.03
CA ILE A 126 12.33 9.30 -15.50
C ILE A 126 13.46 9.21 -16.52
N GLN A 127 14.29 10.25 -16.59
CA GLN A 127 15.52 10.19 -17.38
C GLN A 127 16.54 9.31 -16.67
N THR A 128 16.91 8.20 -17.31
CA THR A 128 17.97 7.31 -16.87
C THR A 128 19.27 7.59 -17.62
N LYS A 129 20.38 7.04 -17.13
CA LYS A 129 21.68 7.03 -17.83
C LYS A 129 21.82 5.85 -18.80
N ASN A 130 20.78 5.02 -18.94
CA ASN A 130 20.83 3.82 -19.76
C ASN A 130 20.64 4.18 -21.24
N LYS A 131 21.55 3.71 -22.09
CA LYS A 131 21.50 3.94 -23.55
C LYS A 131 20.30 3.25 -24.22
N ASN A 132 19.70 2.27 -23.56
CA ASN A 132 18.52 1.56 -24.07
C ASN A 132 17.21 2.32 -23.84
N GLN A 133 17.22 3.43 -23.08
CA GLN A 133 16.05 4.28 -22.97
C GLN A 133 15.86 5.08 -24.26
N VAL A 134 14.78 4.82 -25.00
CA VAL A 134 14.51 5.48 -26.30
C VAL A 134 13.53 6.65 -26.21
N GLY A 135 12.82 6.77 -25.09
CA GLY A 135 11.86 7.83 -24.86
C GLY A 135 11.59 8.08 -23.38
N ARG A 136 11.06 9.28 -23.11
CA ARG A 136 10.64 9.70 -21.78
C ARG A 136 9.14 9.92 -21.77
N ILE A 137 8.43 9.18 -20.91
CA ILE A 137 6.98 9.30 -20.74
C ILE A 137 6.67 10.61 -20.02
N ARG A 138 5.70 11.36 -20.53
CA ARG A 138 5.14 12.52 -19.83
C ARG A 138 4.09 12.01 -18.84
N TYR A 139 4.42 12.04 -17.56
CA TYR A 139 3.50 11.66 -16.48
C TYR A 139 3.27 12.83 -15.51
N PHE A 140 2.14 12.85 -14.81
CA PHE A 140 1.75 13.95 -13.92
C PHE A 140 2.79 14.23 -12.82
N ASP A 141 3.24 13.19 -12.11
CA ASP A 141 4.27 13.29 -11.08
C ASP A 141 5.65 12.96 -11.66
N PRO A 142 6.60 13.91 -11.73
CA PRO A 142 7.93 13.66 -12.30
C PRO A 142 8.77 12.65 -11.52
N LYS A 143 8.39 12.31 -10.27
CA LYS A 143 9.10 11.34 -9.44
C LYS A 143 8.51 9.93 -9.54
N GLN A 144 7.30 9.78 -10.06
CA GLN A 144 6.66 8.48 -10.17
C GLN A 144 7.31 7.67 -11.29
N LEU A 145 7.90 6.52 -10.95
CA LEU A 145 8.54 5.66 -11.93
C LEU A 145 7.48 4.81 -12.65
N ILE A 146 7.45 4.97 -13.98
CA ILE A 146 6.65 4.20 -14.91
C ILE A 146 7.60 3.73 -16.01
N THR A 147 7.57 2.44 -16.34
CA THR A 147 8.36 1.89 -17.44
C THR A 147 7.49 1.13 -18.44
N ILE A 148 7.84 1.23 -19.72
CA ILE A 148 7.23 0.44 -20.80
C ILE A 148 8.34 -0.36 -21.45
N GLN A 149 8.23 -1.68 -21.44
CA GLN A 149 9.28 -2.62 -21.81
C GLN A 149 8.76 -3.69 -22.80
N PRO A 150 9.64 -4.39 -23.53
CA PRO A 150 9.28 -5.55 -24.35
C PRO A 150 8.73 -6.70 -23.50
N LEU A 151 7.76 -7.47 -24.03
CA LEU A 151 7.06 -8.53 -23.31
C LEU A 151 8.00 -9.59 -22.76
N ARG A 152 9.04 -9.93 -23.52
CA ARG A 152 10.09 -10.86 -23.09
C ARG A 152 10.73 -10.46 -21.76
N SER A 153 10.89 -9.16 -21.51
CA SER A 153 11.51 -8.65 -20.27
C SER A 153 10.63 -8.89 -19.05
N SER A 154 9.34 -9.22 -19.22
CA SER A 154 8.48 -9.60 -18.09
C SER A 154 8.98 -10.87 -17.41
N TYR A 155 9.55 -11.81 -18.17
CA TYR A 155 10.03 -13.09 -17.66
C TYR A 155 11.36 -13.02 -16.91
N ASP A 156 12.00 -11.84 -16.86
CA ASP A 156 13.15 -11.62 -15.97
C ASP A 156 12.73 -11.73 -14.49
N TYR A 157 11.45 -11.47 -14.17
CA TYR A 157 10.95 -11.41 -12.79
C TYR A 157 9.56 -12.00 -12.57
N LEU A 158 8.72 -12.08 -13.61
CA LEU A 158 7.36 -12.62 -13.54
C LEU A 158 7.30 -14.00 -14.20
N PRO A 159 6.53 -14.95 -13.65
CA PRO A 159 6.39 -16.26 -14.28
C PRO A 159 5.57 -16.16 -15.57
N VAL A 160 5.50 -17.23 -16.36
CA VAL A 160 4.76 -17.22 -17.64
C VAL A 160 3.25 -17.14 -17.42
N ASP A 161 2.74 -17.80 -16.38
CA ASP A 161 1.33 -17.81 -16.03
C ASP A 161 0.80 -16.41 -15.65
N GLY A 162 -0.52 -16.30 -15.69
CA GLY A 162 -1.24 -15.11 -15.29
C GLY A 162 -1.84 -14.37 -16.47
N ARG A 163 -2.16 -13.10 -16.22
CA ARG A 163 -3.04 -12.31 -17.08
C ARG A 163 -2.29 -11.58 -18.17
N TYR A 164 -2.85 -11.64 -19.37
CA TYR A 164 -2.43 -10.91 -20.55
C TYR A 164 -3.62 -10.20 -21.20
N PHE A 165 -3.35 -9.28 -22.10
CA PHE A 165 -4.35 -8.64 -22.94
C PHE A 165 -3.94 -8.75 -24.40
N ALA A 166 -4.92 -9.03 -25.25
CA ALA A 166 -4.77 -9.11 -26.70
C ALA A 166 -5.54 -7.97 -27.37
N GLU A 167 -4.84 -7.09 -28.08
CA GLU A 167 -5.47 -6.09 -28.93
C GLU A 167 -5.87 -6.76 -30.25
N VAL A 168 -7.19 -6.85 -30.43
CA VAL A 168 -7.84 -7.59 -31.51
C VAL A 168 -8.92 -6.71 -32.14
N LYS A 169 -9.15 -6.87 -33.44
CA LYS A 169 -10.17 -6.13 -34.19
C LYS A 169 -11.58 -6.58 -33.81
N ASP A 170 -11.75 -7.87 -33.56
CA ASP A 170 -13.02 -8.48 -33.17
C ASP A 170 -12.84 -9.80 -32.41
N LYS A 171 -13.96 -10.36 -31.94
CA LYS A 171 -13.98 -11.66 -31.22
C LYS A 171 -13.49 -12.84 -32.07
N LYS A 172 -13.57 -12.78 -33.40
CA LYS A 172 -13.12 -13.86 -34.28
C LYS A 172 -11.59 -13.88 -34.34
N GLN A 173 -10.95 -12.72 -34.38
CA GLN A 173 -9.48 -12.65 -34.34
C GLN A 173 -8.94 -13.16 -33.00
N LEU A 174 -9.62 -12.86 -31.88
CA LEU A 174 -9.26 -13.44 -30.59
C LEU A 174 -9.38 -14.96 -30.59
N GLN A 175 -10.49 -15.49 -31.09
CA GLN A 175 -10.69 -16.94 -31.18
C GLN A 175 -9.61 -17.61 -32.04
N LEU A 176 -9.29 -17.02 -33.20
CA LEU A 176 -8.22 -17.50 -34.07
C LEU A 176 -6.85 -17.49 -33.36
N PHE A 177 -6.55 -16.44 -32.60
CA PHE A 177 -5.32 -16.35 -31.80
C PHE A 177 -5.25 -17.46 -30.75
N LEU A 178 -6.31 -17.67 -29.98
CA LEU A 178 -6.34 -18.71 -28.94
C LEU A 178 -6.29 -20.12 -29.51
N GLU A 179 -6.98 -20.39 -30.63
CA GLU A 179 -6.89 -21.66 -31.37
C GLU A 179 -5.46 -21.92 -31.83
N THR A 180 -4.86 -20.94 -32.53
CA THR A 180 -3.49 -21.06 -33.04
C THR A 180 -2.46 -21.22 -31.91
N LEU A 181 -2.64 -20.52 -30.79
CA LEU A 181 -1.79 -20.65 -29.61
C LEU A 181 -1.88 -22.06 -29.04
N SER A 182 -3.11 -22.55 -28.80
CA SER A 182 -3.35 -23.88 -28.26
C SER A 182 -2.77 -24.98 -29.16
N ASP A 183 -2.93 -24.87 -30.48
CA ASP A 183 -2.38 -25.84 -31.43
C ASP A 183 -0.85 -25.87 -31.41
N LYS A 184 -0.18 -24.71 -31.36
CA LYS A 184 1.28 -24.64 -31.29
C LYS A 184 1.83 -25.21 -29.98
N ILE A 185 1.20 -24.86 -28.85
CA ILE A 185 1.56 -25.39 -27.53
C ILE A 185 1.37 -26.91 -27.52
N ASN A 186 0.22 -27.41 -27.96
CA ASN A 186 -0.07 -28.84 -28.00
C ASN A 186 0.92 -29.59 -28.89
N MET A 187 1.26 -29.04 -30.06
CA MET A 187 2.24 -29.64 -30.94
C MET A 187 3.64 -29.67 -30.31
N HIS A 188 4.06 -28.57 -29.66
CA HIS A 188 5.33 -28.49 -28.95
C HIS A 188 5.42 -29.53 -27.83
N LEU A 189 4.39 -29.59 -26.98
CA LEU A 189 4.33 -30.53 -25.85
C LEU A 189 4.22 -31.98 -26.30
N ARG A 190 3.47 -32.29 -27.36
CA ARG A 190 3.45 -33.65 -27.94
C ARG A 190 4.82 -34.08 -28.45
N ASN A 191 5.60 -33.16 -29.02
CA ASN A 191 6.95 -33.46 -29.48
C ASN A 191 7.92 -33.68 -28.32
N ARG A 192 7.72 -33.01 -27.18
CA ARG A 192 8.55 -33.12 -25.97
C ARG A 192 8.19 -34.35 -25.12
N ASP A 193 6.90 -34.53 -24.84
CA ASP A 193 6.36 -35.42 -23.80
C ASP A 193 5.54 -36.60 -24.36
N GLY A 194 5.34 -36.67 -25.69
CA GLY A 194 4.63 -37.77 -26.36
C GLY A 194 3.14 -37.84 -26.03
N GLU A 195 2.59 -39.06 -25.92
CA GLU A 195 1.16 -39.30 -25.65
C GLU A 195 0.70 -38.83 -24.25
N LYS A 196 1.64 -38.52 -23.35
CA LYS A 196 1.35 -38.00 -22.00
C LYS A 196 1.22 -36.48 -21.95
N ALA A 197 1.46 -35.79 -23.06
CA ALA A 197 1.38 -34.34 -23.13
C ALA A 197 -0.03 -33.85 -22.79
N HIS A 198 -0.11 -32.87 -21.89
CA HIS A 198 -1.35 -32.15 -21.64
C HIS A 198 -1.81 -31.45 -22.94
N SER A 199 -3.13 -31.43 -23.17
CA SER A 199 -3.70 -30.82 -24.36
C SER A 199 -4.59 -29.66 -23.94
N TYR A 200 -4.23 -28.46 -24.37
CA TYR A 200 -4.98 -27.24 -24.11
C TYR A 200 -5.96 -26.96 -25.25
N THR A 201 -6.97 -26.19 -24.94
CA THR A 201 -8.01 -25.70 -25.83
C THR A 201 -8.17 -24.19 -25.63
N PRO A 202 -8.82 -23.47 -26.54
CA PRO A 202 -9.05 -22.03 -26.37
C PRO A 202 -9.73 -21.65 -25.04
N SER A 203 -10.56 -22.53 -24.47
CA SER A 203 -11.23 -22.27 -23.19
C SER A 203 -10.28 -22.25 -21.99
N ASP A 204 -9.15 -22.97 -22.06
CA ASP A 204 -8.17 -23.01 -20.97
C ASP A 204 -7.43 -21.67 -20.83
N PHE A 205 -7.45 -20.85 -21.88
CA PHE A 205 -6.87 -19.51 -21.90
C PHE A 205 -7.88 -18.39 -21.65
N GLN A 206 -9.15 -18.72 -21.38
CA GLN A 206 -10.18 -17.73 -21.05
C GLN A 206 -10.13 -17.37 -19.57
N PRO A 207 -10.12 -16.08 -19.20
CA PRO A 207 -10.04 -15.67 -17.81
C PRO A 207 -11.37 -15.95 -17.09
N PRO A 208 -11.37 -16.33 -15.80
CA PRO A 208 -12.59 -16.43 -15.00
C PRO A 208 -13.28 -15.07 -14.86
N GLU A 209 -14.61 -15.03 -14.65
CA GLU A 209 -15.34 -13.76 -14.51
C GLU A 209 -14.78 -12.85 -13.41
N ALA A 210 -14.33 -13.44 -12.28
CA ALA A 210 -13.71 -12.72 -11.16
C ALA A 210 -12.39 -12.01 -11.52
N PHE A 211 -11.76 -12.38 -12.63
CA PHE A 211 -10.54 -11.74 -13.12
C PHE A 211 -10.86 -10.47 -13.92
N THR A 212 -12.08 -10.21 -14.32
CA THR A 212 -12.32 -9.15 -15.33
C THR A 212 -12.19 -7.72 -14.81
N GLU A 213 -12.36 -7.47 -13.50
CA GLU A 213 -12.37 -6.10 -12.96
C GLU A 213 -11.57 -5.96 -11.64
N PRO A 214 -10.69 -4.94 -11.52
CA PRO A 214 -10.06 -4.63 -10.25
C PRO A 214 -11.05 -3.88 -9.35
N ARG A 215 -10.89 -3.99 -8.02
CA ARG A 215 -11.62 -3.11 -7.10
C ARG A 215 -11.12 -1.67 -7.27
N GLU A 216 -12.03 -0.70 -7.15
CA GLU A 216 -11.67 0.72 -7.20
C GLU A 216 -10.55 1.03 -6.20
N GLY A 217 -9.48 1.68 -6.70
CA GLY A 217 -8.36 2.11 -5.87
C GLY A 217 -7.32 1.02 -5.62
N PHE A 218 -7.38 -0.11 -6.33
CA PHE A 218 -6.38 -1.18 -6.20
C PHE A 218 -4.97 -0.72 -6.62
N PHE A 219 -4.86 0.17 -7.62
CA PHE A 219 -3.59 0.74 -8.03
C PHE A 219 -3.27 2.06 -7.32
N ALA A 220 -4.14 2.54 -6.43
CA ALA A 220 -3.90 3.78 -5.70
C ALA A 220 -2.58 3.68 -4.91
N LEU A 221 -1.73 4.70 -5.09
CA LEU A 221 -0.41 4.73 -4.45
C LEU A 221 -0.49 5.14 -2.98
N LYS A 222 -1.57 5.81 -2.58
CA LYS A 222 -1.78 6.29 -1.22
C LYS A 222 -3.25 6.34 -0.86
N ASP A 223 -3.61 5.82 0.31
CA ASP A 223 -4.92 6.09 0.90
C ASP A 223 -4.98 7.53 1.45
N LEU A 224 -6.00 8.28 1.03
CA LEU A 224 -6.22 9.68 1.40
C LEU A 224 -7.21 9.84 2.57
N SER A 225 -7.75 8.75 3.10
CA SER A 225 -8.73 8.75 4.20
C SER A 225 -8.22 9.49 5.43
N SER A 226 -7.01 9.16 5.89
CA SER A 226 -6.32 9.81 7.02
C SER A 226 -6.09 11.30 6.78
N GLN A 227 -5.62 11.66 5.59
CA GLN A 227 -5.37 13.06 5.21
C GLN A 227 -6.67 13.88 5.21
N ARG A 228 -7.79 13.30 4.74
CA ARG A 228 -9.10 13.97 4.80
C ARG A 228 -9.52 14.22 6.25
N TYR A 229 -9.27 13.27 7.16
CA TYR A 229 -9.54 13.47 8.59
C TYR A 229 -8.70 14.61 9.20
N GLU A 230 -7.40 14.65 8.92
CA GLU A 230 -6.49 15.73 9.33
C GLU A 230 -6.96 17.11 8.81
N GLN A 231 -7.45 17.17 7.56
CA GLN A 231 -7.99 18.39 6.99
C GLN A 231 -9.21 18.91 7.77
N TYR A 232 -10.12 18.02 8.19
CA TYR A 232 -11.28 18.41 8.99
C TYR A 232 -10.89 18.97 10.36
N ILE A 233 -9.88 18.38 11.01
CA ILE A 233 -9.30 18.91 12.26
C ILE A 233 -8.76 20.33 12.02
N LEU A 234 -8.00 20.53 10.93
CA LEU A 234 -7.43 21.82 10.60
C LEU A 234 -8.50 22.89 10.33
N PHE A 235 -9.61 22.53 9.67
CA PHE A 235 -10.76 23.42 9.50
C PHE A 235 -11.41 23.77 10.85
N ALA A 236 -11.56 22.81 11.76
CA ALA A 236 -12.10 23.06 13.10
C ALA A 236 -11.22 24.03 13.91
N VAL A 237 -9.91 23.85 13.89
CA VAL A 237 -8.95 24.76 14.53
C VAL A 237 -9.03 26.16 13.90
N THR A 238 -9.10 26.24 12.56
CA THR A 238 -9.25 27.51 11.84
C THR A 238 -10.55 28.23 12.22
N LEU A 239 -11.64 27.50 12.41
CA LEU A 239 -12.92 28.04 12.88
C LEU A 239 -12.80 28.66 14.28
N LEU A 240 -12.13 27.97 15.21
CA LEU A 240 -11.90 28.51 16.56
C LEU A 240 -11.10 29.82 16.51
N LEU A 241 -10.07 29.88 15.68
CA LEU A 241 -9.27 31.09 15.47
C LEU A 241 -10.10 32.24 14.86
N LEU A 242 -11.02 31.93 13.94
CA LEU A 242 -11.95 32.91 13.36
C LEU A 242 -12.90 33.49 14.42
N ILE A 243 -13.45 32.66 15.30
CA ILE A 243 -14.31 33.11 16.40
C ILE A 243 -13.52 34.07 17.32
N TYR A 244 -12.29 33.70 17.69
CA TYR A 244 -11.45 34.55 18.53
C TYR A 244 -11.05 35.87 17.83
N TYR A 245 -10.84 35.83 16.51
CA TYR A 245 -10.55 37.03 15.74
C TYR A 245 -11.71 38.03 15.74
N ILE A 246 -12.96 37.55 15.65
CA ILE A 246 -14.15 38.39 15.72
C ILE A 246 -14.30 39.00 17.11
N PHE A 247 -14.06 38.21 18.15
CA PHE A 247 -14.05 38.73 19.51
C PHE A 247 -13.05 39.88 19.66
N ASN A 248 -11.82 39.70 19.18
CA ASN A 248 -10.82 40.76 19.27
C ASN A 248 -11.19 42.00 18.42
N SER A 249 -12.04 41.80 17.41
CA SER A 249 -12.58 42.86 16.54
C SER A 249 -13.91 43.45 17.02
N ALA A 250 -14.40 43.08 18.21
CA ALA A 250 -15.76 43.43 18.69
C ALA A 250 -16.04 44.94 18.73
N LYS A 251 -15.04 45.79 19.07
CA LYS A 251 -15.20 47.25 19.05
C LYS A 251 -15.49 47.78 17.63
N ARG A 252 -14.76 47.27 16.64
CA ARG A 252 -14.97 47.63 15.22
C ARG A 252 -16.35 47.17 14.74
N VAL A 253 -16.76 45.96 15.12
CA VAL A 253 -18.09 45.42 14.81
C VAL A 253 -19.19 46.27 15.46
N GLY A 254 -19.03 46.66 16.72
CA GLY A 254 -19.97 47.51 17.44
C GLY A 254 -20.13 48.91 16.82
N ILE A 255 -19.03 49.53 16.38
CA ILE A 255 -19.07 50.82 15.66
C ILE A 255 -19.85 50.68 14.35
N LEU A 256 -19.57 49.65 13.56
CA LEU A 256 -20.27 49.43 12.30
C LEU A 256 -21.76 49.12 12.50
N LYS A 257 -22.14 48.43 13.59
CA LYS A 257 -23.55 48.25 13.96
C LYS A 257 -24.25 49.59 14.26
N MET A 258 -23.57 50.56 14.88
CA MET A 258 -24.16 51.90 15.11
C MET A 258 -24.52 52.61 13.81
N HIS A 259 -23.71 52.40 12.78
CA HIS A 259 -23.97 52.96 11.45
C HIS A 259 -25.01 52.17 10.64
N GLY A 260 -25.78 51.29 11.29
CA GLY A 260 -26.90 50.56 10.66
C GLY A 260 -26.49 49.36 9.80
N VAL A 261 -25.25 48.88 9.90
CA VAL A 261 -24.80 47.72 9.12
C VAL A 261 -25.41 46.43 9.69
N SER A 262 -26.03 45.63 8.81
CA SER A 262 -26.62 44.33 9.18
C SER A 262 -25.57 43.30 9.64
N ASN A 263 -25.99 42.36 10.49
CA ASN A 263 -25.12 41.31 11.03
C ASN A 263 -24.48 40.44 9.93
N LEU A 264 -25.22 40.14 8.85
CA LEU A 264 -24.71 39.37 7.72
C LEU A 264 -23.62 40.14 6.96
N ARG A 265 -23.83 41.44 6.73
CA ARG A 265 -22.84 42.31 6.08
C ARG A 265 -21.59 42.49 6.95
N LEU A 266 -21.74 42.53 8.27
CA LEU A 266 -20.62 42.53 9.23
C LEU A 266 -19.80 41.25 9.16
N TRP A 267 -20.47 40.10 9.18
CA TRP A 267 -19.82 38.80 9.02
C TRP A 267 -19.04 38.74 7.70
N TRP A 268 -19.64 39.16 6.59
CA TRP A 268 -18.95 39.20 5.30
C TRP A 268 -17.72 40.12 5.33
N MET A 269 -17.83 41.33 5.89
CA MET A 269 -16.69 42.26 5.94
C MET A 269 -15.52 41.78 6.79
N VAL A 270 -15.78 41.01 7.85
CA VAL A 270 -14.75 40.58 8.82
C VAL A 270 -14.21 39.20 8.49
N VAL A 271 -15.09 38.25 8.16
CA VAL A 271 -14.82 36.82 8.02
C VAL A 271 -14.89 36.39 6.57
N GLY A 272 -16.06 36.53 5.92
CA GLY A 272 -16.28 36.03 4.56
C GLY A 272 -15.25 36.59 3.57
N ARG A 273 -15.02 37.91 3.58
CA ARG A 273 -14.01 38.58 2.76
C ARG A 273 -12.59 38.04 3.04
N LEU A 274 -12.26 37.72 4.29
CA LEU A 274 -10.94 37.18 4.62
C LEU A 274 -10.76 35.79 3.99
N ILE A 275 -11.76 34.91 4.14
CA ILE A 275 -11.78 33.58 3.52
C ILE A 275 -11.69 33.70 2.00
N SER A 276 -12.53 34.53 1.36
CA SER A 276 -12.52 34.71 -0.10
C SER A 276 -11.19 35.26 -0.61
N VAL A 277 -10.54 36.18 0.11
CA VAL A 277 -9.22 36.70 -0.28
C VAL A 277 -8.15 35.61 -0.19
N VAL A 278 -8.14 34.81 0.88
CA VAL A 278 -7.16 33.72 1.02
C VAL A 278 -7.36 32.66 -0.05
N VAL A 279 -8.59 32.24 -0.29
CA VAL A 279 -8.90 31.27 -1.37
C VAL A 279 -8.53 31.84 -2.73
N GLY A 280 -8.81 33.13 -2.99
CA GLY A 280 -8.41 33.79 -4.24
C GLY A 280 -6.90 33.84 -4.44
N VAL A 281 -6.13 34.18 -3.40
CA VAL A 281 -4.66 34.17 -3.44
C VAL A 281 -4.13 32.75 -3.65
N THR A 282 -4.70 31.76 -2.97
CA THR A 282 -4.29 30.35 -3.09
C THR A 282 -4.63 29.79 -4.47
N THR A 283 -5.77 30.20 -5.04
CA THR A 283 -6.17 29.84 -6.41
C THR A 283 -5.21 30.44 -7.44
N LEU A 284 -4.79 31.70 -7.27
CA LEU A 284 -3.77 32.29 -8.13
C LEU A 284 -2.43 31.55 -7.99
N GLY A 285 -2.07 31.21 -6.75
CA GLY A 285 -0.88 30.40 -6.45
C GLY A 285 -0.92 29.01 -7.08
N SER A 286 -2.08 28.34 -7.08
CA SER A 286 -2.24 27.02 -7.70
C SER A 286 -2.11 27.08 -9.22
N VAL A 287 -2.63 28.13 -9.86
CA VAL A 287 -2.44 28.36 -11.31
C VAL A 287 -0.97 28.58 -11.65
N LEU A 288 -0.24 29.36 -10.85
CA LEU A 288 1.20 29.56 -11.05
C LEU A 288 1.99 28.26 -10.83
N PHE A 289 1.65 27.49 -9.79
CA PHE A 289 2.25 26.19 -9.54
C PHE A 289 1.98 25.20 -10.69
N ALA A 290 0.78 25.22 -11.26
CA ALA A 290 0.39 24.36 -12.37
C ALA A 290 1.31 24.52 -13.59
N LEU A 291 1.86 25.72 -13.83
CA LEU A 291 2.76 25.98 -14.96
C LEU A 291 4.05 25.12 -14.92
N GLY A 292 4.43 24.62 -13.75
CA GLY A 292 5.56 23.71 -13.58
C GLY A 292 5.21 22.22 -13.73
N LEU A 293 3.93 21.88 -13.89
CA LEU A 293 3.46 20.49 -14.00
C LEU A 293 3.27 20.08 -15.46
N TYR A 294 3.40 18.78 -15.73
CA TYR A 294 3.21 18.24 -17.07
C TYR A 294 1.74 18.26 -17.54
N LYS A 295 0.77 18.14 -16.62
CA LYS A 295 -0.68 18.25 -16.89
C LYS A 295 -1.30 19.42 -16.10
N PRO A 296 -1.04 20.67 -16.51
CA PRO A 296 -1.45 21.86 -15.78
C PRO A 296 -2.97 22.01 -15.67
N THR A 297 -3.71 21.69 -16.74
CA THR A 297 -5.17 21.86 -16.82
C THR A 297 -5.90 20.92 -15.87
N THR A 298 -5.50 19.64 -15.84
CA THR A 298 -6.03 18.63 -14.91
C THR A 298 -5.79 19.05 -13.46
N PHE A 299 -4.59 19.55 -13.15
CA PHE A 299 -4.28 20.07 -11.83
C PHE A 299 -5.17 21.25 -11.45
N VAL A 300 -5.27 22.27 -12.31
CA VAL A 300 -6.09 23.45 -12.03
C VAL A 300 -7.55 23.08 -11.81
N PHE A 301 -8.11 22.18 -12.63
CA PHE A 301 -9.49 21.73 -12.47
C PHE A 301 -9.73 21.07 -11.12
N GLN A 302 -8.92 20.08 -10.73
CA GLN A 302 -9.07 19.40 -9.44
C GLN A 302 -8.75 20.32 -8.25
N ALA A 303 -7.75 21.18 -8.38
CA ALA A 303 -7.43 22.20 -7.39
C ALA A 303 -8.62 23.15 -7.17
N LEU A 304 -9.31 23.57 -8.23
CA LEU A 304 -10.51 24.41 -8.13
C LEU A 304 -11.67 23.66 -7.46
N LEU A 305 -11.87 22.38 -7.77
CA LEU A 305 -12.88 21.56 -7.09
C LEU A 305 -12.60 21.45 -5.59
N GLN A 306 -11.37 21.09 -5.21
CA GLN A 306 -10.96 20.94 -3.81
C GLN A 306 -10.99 22.27 -3.04
N LEU A 307 -10.50 23.35 -3.64
CA LEU A 307 -10.58 24.70 -3.05
C LEU A 307 -12.03 25.18 -2.98
N GLY A 308 -12.88 24.84 -3.95
CA GLY A 308 -14.31 25.15 -3.94
C GLY A 308 -15.05 24.45 -2.81
N GLN A 309 -14.79 23.16 -2.61
CA GLN A 309 -15.31 22.39 -1.48
C GLN A 309 -14.84 22.98 -0.14
N ALA A 310 -13.54 23.25 0.01
CA ALA A 310 -12.97 23.87 1.19
C ALA A 310 -13.57 25.26 1.46
N TYR A 311 -13.77 26.07 0.40
CA TYR A 311 -14.40 27.38 0.50
C TYR A 311 -15.84 27.29 0.99
N LEU A 312 -16.66 26.40 0.40
CA LEU A 312 -18.04 26.18 0.82
C LEU A 312 -18.12 25.73 2.28
N LEU A 313 -17.30 24.75 2.66
CA LEU A 313 -17.26 24.22 4.01
C LEU A 313 -16.83 25.29 5.02
N LEU A 314 -15.75 26.03 4.75
CA LEU A 314 -15.31 27.13 5.61
C LEU A 314 -16.35 28.26 5.70
N MET A 315 -17.04 28.57 4.60
CA MET A 315 -18.12 29.55 4.60
C MET A 315 -19.27 29.11 5.49
N ILE A 316 -19.75 27.87 5.34
CA ILE A 316 -20.81 27.27 6.17
C ILE A 316 -20.40 27.24 7.64
N LEU A 317 -19.24 26.68 7.96
CA LEU A 317 -18.73 26.62 9.33
C LEU A 317 -18.59 28.01 9.95
N SER A 318 -18.09 28.97 9.17
CA SER A 318 -17.92 30.34 9.65
C SER A 318 -19.24 31.09 9.86
N LEU A 319 -20.39 30.60 9.38
CA LEU A 319 -21.69 31.17 9.77
C LEU A 319 -21.97 30.97 11.27
N PHE A 320 -21.33 30.01 11.95
CA PHE A 320 -21.36 29.94 13.41
C PHE A 320 -20.88 31.25 14.06
N CYS A 321 -19.93 31.94 13.42
CA CYS A 321 -19.47 33.24 13.85
C CYS A 321 -20.54 34.35 13.74
N TYR A 322 -21.48 34.24 12.79
CA TYR A 322 -22.60 35.17 12.69
C TYR A 322 -23.47 35.10 13.95
N GLY A 323 -23.67 33.89 14.50
CA GLY A 323 -24.36 33.68 15.77
C GLY A 323 -23.72 34.48 16.90
N TYR A 324 -22.38 34.49 16.99
CA TYR A 324 -21.69 35.32 17.97
C TYR A 324 -21.87 36.82 17.69
N ILE A 325 -21.73 37.27 16.43
CA ILE A 325 -21.90 38.68 16.05
C ILE A 325 -23.28 39.20 16.44
N SER A 326 -24.34 38.41 16.30
CA SER A 326 -25.71 38.83 16.63
C SER A 326 -25.86 39.20 18.11
N THR A 327 -25.16 38.50 19.01
CA THR A 327 -25.21 38.73 20.46
C THR A 327 -24.49 40.01 20.93
N ILE A 328 -23.63 40.61 20.10
CA ILE A 328 -22.86 41.81 20.48
C ILE A 328 -23.76 43.03 20.64
N LYS A 329 -23.86 43.55 21.88
CA LYS A 329 -24.59 44.78 22.23
C LYS A 329 -23.78 46.04 21.95
N VAL A 330 -24.39 46.98 21.24
CA VAL A 330 -23.78 48.26 20.83
C VAL A 330 -23.44 49.14 22.03
N SER A 331 -24.33 49.21 23.02
CA SER A 331 -24.14 50.04 24.23
C SER A 331 -22.94 49.64 25.09
N GLN A 332 -22.59 48.35 25.10
CA GLN A 332 -21.45 47.82 25.85
C GLN A 332 -20.14 48.03 25.09
N THR A 333 -20.14 47.84 23.77
CA THR A 333 -18.95 48.01 22.91
C THR A 333 -18.47 49.46 22.82
N LEU A 334 -19.37 50.45 22.88
CA LEU A 334 -19.02 51.89 23.00
C LEU A 334 -18.18 52.18 24.24
N LYS A 335 -18.50 51.56 25.37
CA LYS A 335 -17.77 51.70 26.65
C LYS A 335 -16.52 50.83 26.72
N ASN A 336 -16.11 50.24 25.58
CA ASN A 336 -15.06 49.22 25.48
C ASN A 336 -15.26 48.02 26.42
N ARG A 337 -16.49 47.79 26.88
CA ARG A 337 -16.86 46.63 27.70
C ARG A 337 -17.15 45.47 26.74
N LYS A 338 -16.22 44.54 26.69
CA LYS A 338 -16.37 43.30 25.92
C LYS A 338 -17.30 42.36 26.70
N ASP A 339 -18.36 41.86 26.07
CA ASP A 339 -19.15 40.77 26.66
C ASP A 339 -18.31 39.50 26.62
N THR A 340 -17.68 39.19 27.75
CA THR A 340 -16.77 38.06 27.90
C THR A 340 -17.51 36.77 28.20
N ARG A 341 -18.81 36.79 28.54
CA ARG A 341 -19.53 35.61 29.03
C ARG A 341 -19.57 34.49 27.98
N SER A 342 -19.91 34.81 26.74
CA SER A 342 -19.99 33.81 25.66
C SER A 342 -18.62 33.19 25.31
N ILE A 343 -17.54 33.97 25.44
CA ILE A 343 -16.17 33.46 25.16
C ILE A 343 -15.64 32.71 26.35
N PHE A 344 -15.99 33.13 27.55
CA PHE A 344 -15.70 32.37 28.74
C PHE A 344 -16.37 31.00 28.65
N VAL A 345 -17.64 30.92 28.25
CA VAL A 345 -18.32 29.63 27.97
C VAL A 345 -17.62 28.86 26.87
N LEU A 346 -17.33 29.46 25.71
CA LEU A 346 -16.63 28.79 24.61
C LEU A 346 -15.27 28.26 25.03
N ASN A 347 -14.48 29.07 25.75
CA ASN A 347 -13.16 28.70 26.23
C ASN A 347 -13.27 27.65 27.34
N MET A 348 -14.31 27.69 28.17
CA MET A 348 -14.57 26.65 29.17
C MET A 348 -14.91 25.33 28.50
N VAL A 349 -15.81 25.32 27.51
CA VAL A 349 -16.14 24.14 26.72
C VAL A 349 -14.90 23.61 26.01
N LEU A 350 -14.12 24.47 25.36
CA LEU A 350 -12.88 24.09 24.69
C LEU A 350 -11.87 23.51 25.68
N LYS A 351 -11.72 24.11 26.88
CA LYS A 351 -10.87 23.58 27.94
C LYS A 351 -11.34 22.23 28.44
N VAL A 352 -12.65 22.01 28.59
CA VAL A 352 -13.20 20.71 28.97
C VAL A 352 -12.91 19.67 27.89
N ILE A 353 -13.11 20.01 26.61
CA ILE A 353 -12.79 19.12 25.49
C ILE A 353 -11.29 18.83 25.46
N CYS A 354 -10.43 19.86 25.55
CA CYS A 354 -8.97 19.68 25.56
C CYS A 354 -8.51 18.90 26.80
N ALA A 355 -9.11 19.12 27.97
CA ALA A 355 -8.82 18.36 29.17
C ALA A 355 -9.27 16.91 29.02
N MET A 356 -10.43 16.65 28.42
CA MET A 356 -10.90 15.31 28.11
C MET A 356 -9.95 14.61 27.12
N VAL A 357 -9.55 15.28 26.04
CA VAL A 357 -8.57 14.77 25.07
C VAL A 357 -7.21 14.54 25.74
N LEU A 358 -6.73 15.47 26.58
CA LEU A 358 -5.47 15.29 27.33
C LEU A 358 -5.55 14.16 28.35
N VAL A 359 -6.72 13.93 28.97
CA VAL A 359 -6.94 12.78 29.84
C VAL A 359 -6.98 11.51 29.02
N LEU A 360 -7.62 11.48 27.85
CA LEU A 360 -7.64 10.32 26.96
C LEU A 360 -6.24 9.99 26.45
N ILE A 361 -5.52 10.97 25.88
CA ILE A 361 -4.12 10.83 25.47
C ILE A 361 -3.26 10.48 26.68
N GLY A 362 -3.51 11.07 27.85
CA GLY A 362 -2.76 10.80 29.07
C GLY A 362 -3.01 9.39 29.60
N LEU A 363 -4.23 8.85 29.47
CA LEU A 363 -4.58 7.47 29.80
C LEU A 363 -3.98 6.51 28.79
N GLU A 364 -4.03 6.82 27.50
CA GLU A 364 -3.42 6.05 26.43
C GLU A 364 -1.88 6.05 26.54
N THR A 365 -1.28 7.22 26.80
CA THR A 365 0.16 7.36 27.04
C THR A 365 0.54 6.72 28.38
N TYR A 366 -0.29 6.80 29.41
CA TYR A 366 -0.03 6.12 30.68
C TYR A 366 -0.09 4.61 30.48
N SER A 367 -1.09 4.09 29.76
CA SER A 367 -1.16 2.69 29.33
C SER A 367 0.11 2.33 28.58
N LEU A 368 0.44 3.06 27.52
CA LEU A 368 1.65 2.83 26.74
C LEU A 368 2.91 2.92 27.58
N VAL A 369 3.02 3.85 28.54
CA VAL A 369 4.20 3.97 29.41
C VAL A 369 4.22 2.87 30.46
N THR A 370 3.09 2.40 30.97
CA THR A 370 3.04 1.23 31.83
C THR A 370 3.33 -0.04 31.06
N ASP A 371 2.88 -0.14 29.81
CA ASP A 371 3.15 -1.25 28.90
C ASP A 371 4.63 -1.23 28.50
N LEU A 372 5.18 -0.06 28.15
CA LEU A 372 6.61 0.13 27.90
C LEU A 372 7.44 -0.08 29.16
N ARG A 373 6.99 0.33 30.36
CA ARG A 373 7.72 0.07 31.61
C ARG A 373 7.64 -1.38 32.01
N THR A 374 6.52 -2.05 31.81
CA THR A 374 6.41 -3.49 32.08
C THR A 374 7.19 -4.27 31.03
N GLN A 375 7.19 -3.85 29.76
CA GLN A 375 8.09 -4.35 28.73
C GLN A 375 9.54 -4.04 29.06
N GLN A 376 9.86 -2.87 29.59
CA GLN A 376 11.23 -2.49 29.94
C GLN A 376 11.69 -3.18 31.23
N GLU A 377 10.82 -3.40 32.21
CA GLU A 377 11.08 -4.25 33.38
C GLU A 377 11.21 -5.72 32.95
N ARG A 378 10.45 -6.18 31.95
CA ARG A 378 10.66 -7.48 31.29
C ARG A 378 11.99 -7.50 30.55
N MET A 379 12.37 -6.46 29.81
CA MET A 379 13.63 -6.34 29.09
C MET A 379 14.83 -6.18 30.04
N ASP A 380 14.64 -5.52 31.19
CA ASP A 380 15.62 -5.31 32.27
C ASP A 380 15.75 -6.59 33.11
N ALA A 381 14.67 -7.33 33.34
CA ALA A 381 14.71 -8.70 33.84
C ALA A 381 15.35 -9.67 32.82
N GLN A 382 15.16 -9.42 31.53
CA GLN A 382 15.86 -10.05 30.41
C GLN A 382 17.19 -9.36 30.07
N GLN A 383 17.71 -8.41 30.88
CA GLN A 383 18.97 -7.72 30.58
C GLN A 383 20.18 -8.59 30.94
N GLY A 384 19.96 -9.63 31.76
CA GLY A 384 20.84 -10.80 31.79
C GLY A 384 20.84 -11.61 30.48
N GLN A 385 19.79 -11.49 29.65
CA GLN A 385 19.72 -12.03 28.28
C GLN A 385 20.17 -11.02 27.19
N LEU A 386 20.30 -9.71 27.47
CA LEU A 386 20.80 -8.70 26.52
C LEU A 386 22.28 -8.93 26.12
N ASP A 387 23.08 -9.58 26.96
CA ASP A 387 24.41 -10.08 26.59
C ASP A 387 24.37 -11.15 25.48
N HIS A 388 23.23 -11.83 25.29
CA HIS A 388 23.04 -12.74 24.16
C HIS A 388 22.68 -11.98 22.87
N TRP A 389 21.95 -10.87 22.96
CA TRP A 389 21.64 -10.01 21.81
C TRP A 389 22.88 -9.28 21.25
N ARG A 390 23.87 -8.95 22.09
CA ARG A 390 25.19 -8.50 21.60
C ARG A 390 25.87 -9.50 20.68
N ARG A 391 25.63 -10.80 20.84
CA ARG A 391 26.16 -11.84 19.94
C ARG A 391 25.45 -11.85 18.58
N MET A 392 24.31 -11.18 18.47
CA MET A 392 23.57 -11.01 17.22
C MET A 392 24.08 -9.80 16.40
N GLU A 393 24.98 -8.96 16.92
CA GLU A 393 25.59 -7.85 16.17
C GLU A 393 26.40 -8.34 14.94
N ASP A 394 26.88 -9.59 14.97
CA ASP A 394 27.59 -10.22 13.86
C ASP A 394 26.63 -10.76 12.77
N TYR A 395 25.31 -10.71 12.98
CA TYR A 395 24.30 -11.19 12.04
C TYR A 395 23.64 -10.05 11.26
N GLY A 396 23.40 -10.30 9.96
CA GLY A 396 22.53 -9.45 9.13
C GLY A 396 21.09 -9.96 9.12
N VAL A 397 20.11 -9.04 9.08
CA VAL A 397 18.70 -9.40 8.92
C VAL A 397 18.39 -9.60 7.43
N LEU A 398 17.79 -10.75 7.10
CA LEU A 398 17.25 -11.01 5.77
C LEU A 398 15.77 -10.65 5.76
N GLU A 399 15.43 -9.53 5.13
CA GLU A 399 14.03 -9.12 4.94
C GLU A 399 13.56 -9.56 3.57
N ALA A 400 12.49 -10.36 3.53
CA ALA A 400 11.76 -10.63 2.31
C ALA A 400 10.85 -9.45 2.00
N TYR A 401 10.82 -9.03 0.73
CA TYR A 401 9.88 -8.04 0.25
C TYR A 401 9.23 -8.56 -1.03
N ARG A 402 7.99 -8.12 -1.28
CA ARG A 402 7.14 -8.66 -2.37
C ARG A 402 7.79 -8.63 -3.75
N GLY A 403 8.57 -7.60 -4.06
CA GLY A 403 9.23 -7.47 -5.35
C GLY A 403 8.23 -7.29 -6.50
N HIS A 404 8.37 -8.10 -7.55
CA HIS A 404 7.59 -7.98 -8.78
C HIS A 404 6.27 -8.76 -8.68
N THR A 405 5.18 -8.15 -9.14
CA THR A 405 3.85 -8.79 -9.21
C THR A 405 3.14 -8.45 -10.52
N ALA A 406 2.35 -9.39 -11.04
CA ALA A 406 1.41 -9.15 -12.14
C ALA A 406 -0.05 -9.02 -11.64
N ALA A 407 -0.26 -9.11 -10.32
CA ALA A 407 -1.58 -9.10 -9.70
C ALA A 407 -2.37 -7.84 -10.05
N TYR A 408 -3.60 -8.07 -10.45
CA TYR A 408 -4.57 -7.09 -10.89
C TYR A 408 -5.78 -7.00 -9.92
N THR A 409 -5.89 -7.94 -8.99
CA THR A 409 -6.90 -7.94 -7.92
C THR A 409 -6.26 -8.24 -6.56
N VAL A 410 -6.99 -7.99 -5.47
CA VAL A 410 -6.53 -8.34 -4.11
C VAL A 410 -6.39 -9.85 -3.96
N GLN A 411 -7.27 -10.62 -4.59
CA GLN A 411 -7.24 -12.08 -4.56
C GLN A 411 -6.00 -12.63 -5.28
N GLU A 412 -5.67 -12.10 -6.46
CA GLU A 412 -4.43 -12.47 -7.16
C GLU A 412 -3.19 -12.09 -6.34
N LEU A 413 -3.21 -10.90 -5.73
CA LEU A 413 -2.10 -10.43 -4.92
C LEU A 413 -1.88 -11.33 -3.69
N ALA A 414 -2.95 -11.74 -3.02
CA ALA A 414 -2.88 -12.67 -1.89
C ALA A 414 -2.46 -14.09 -2.32
N ALA A 415 -2.85 -14.54 -3.52
CA ALA A 415 -2.44 -15.84 -4.07
C ALA A 415 -0.95 -15.89 -4.41
N GLU A 416 -0.28 -14.74 -4.59
CA GLU A 416 1.16 -14.66 -4.81
C GLU A 416 1.98 -14.74 -3.50
N ASP A 417 1.39 -14.45 -2.33
CA ASP A 417 2.13 -14.45 -1.05
C ASP A 417 2.81 -15.81 -0.74
N PRO A 418 2.17 -16.98 -0.95
CA PRO A 418 2.83 -18.28 -0.79
C PRO A 418 4.07 -18.49 -1.66
N ARG A 419 4.20 -17.78 -2.80
CA ARG A 419 5.39 -17.90 -3.66
C ARG A 419 6.62 -17.29 -3.01
N ILE A 420 6.45 -16.24 -2.21
CA ILE A 420 7.53 -15.62 -1.43
C ILE A 420 7.98 -16.62 -0.37
N ASP A 421 7.03 -17.24 0.33
CA ASP A 421 7.31 -18.25 1.35
C ASP A 421 8.05 -19.46 0.74
N GLN A 422 7.61 -19.95 -0.42
CA GLN A 422 8.31 -21.01 -1.14
C GLN A 422 9.74 -20.63 -1.58
N ALA A 423 9.98 -19.38 -1.94
CA ALA A 423 11.33 -18.92 -2.29
C ALA A 423 12.24 -18.91 -1.05
N LEU A 424 11.73 -18.44 0.09
CA LEU A 424 12.42 -18.50 1.37
C LEU A 424 12.66 -19.95 1.80
N TYR A 425 11.67 -20.83 1.62
CA TYR A 425 11.80 -22.26 1.88
C TYR A 425 12.98 -22.87 1.12
N LYS A 426 13.08 -22.63 -0.19
CA LYS A 426 14.20 -23.13 -1.01
C LYS A 426 15.55 -22.55 -0.58
N LEU A 427 15.56 -21.33 -0.04
CA LEU A 427 16.78 -20.66 0.40
C LEU A 427 17.22 -21.13 1.80
N TYR A 428 16.28 -21.55 2.64
CA TYR A 428 16.51 -21.90 4.04
C TYR A 428 17.65 -22.90 4.27
N PRO A 429 17.75 -24.05 3.56
CA PRO A 429 18.84 -25.00 3.78
C PRO A 429 20.23 -24.38 3.58
N PHE A 430 20.38 -23.47 2.62
CA PHE A 430 21.64 -22.77 2.35
C PHE A 430 21.97 -21.78 3.46
N LEU A 431 21.00 -20.99 3.91
CA LEU A 431 21.18 -20.04 5.00
C LEU A 431 21.53 -20.77 6.30
N ASN A 432 20.80 -21.84 6.58
CA ASN A 432 20.98 -22.63 7.79
C ASN A 432 22.35 -23.33 7.80
N ALA A 433 22.82 -23.84 6.65
CA ALA A 433 24.18 -24.38 6.52
C ALA A 433 25.28 -23.31 6.75
N LEU A 434 25.00 -22.04 6.45
CA LEU A 434 25.90 -20.90 6.72
C LEU A 434 25.83 -20.41 8.18
N GLY A 435 25.02 -21.04 9.02
CA GLY A 435 24.89 -20.68 10.43
C GLY A 435 23.81 -19.65 10.71
N SER A 436 22.85 -19.44 9.80
CA SER A 436 21.71 -18.54 10.06
C SER A 436 20.93 -19.00 11.30
N VAL A 437 20.39 -18.03 12.02
CA VAL A 437 19.50 -18.23 13.16
C VAL A 437 18.10 -17.85 12.72
N TYR A 438 17.13 -18.73 12.95
CA TYR A 438 15.73 -18.51 12.62
C TYR A 438 14.88 -18.60 13.88
N ILE A 439 13.93 -17.67 14.00
CA ILE A 439 12.87 -17.67 15.01
C ILE A 439 11.61 -17.11 14.39
N ASP A 440 10.49 -17.80 14.61
CA ASP A 440 9.14 -17.31 14.41
C ASP A 440 8.43 -17.32 15.75
N ALA A 441 8.17 -16.12 16.26
CA ALA A 441 7.43 -15.91 17.50
C ALA A 441 6.11 -15.18 17.25
N GLY A 442 5.58 -15.22 16.02
CA GLY A 442 4.39 -14.47 15.61
C GLY A 442 3.17 -14.72 16.52
N GLU A 443 2.99 -15.95 17.02
CA GLU A 443 1.90 -16.29 17.94
C GLU A 443 2.00 -15.59 19.31
N TYR A 444 3.19 -15.11 19.68
CA TYR A 444 3.44 -14.33 20.90
C TYR A 444 3.49 -12.82 20.65
N GLU A 445 3.34 -12.38 19.40
CA GLU A 445 3.27 -10.96 19.05
C GLU A 445 1.92 -10.36 19.45
N GLU A 446 1.94 -9.09 19.83
CA GLU A 446 0.78 -8.39 20.36
C GLU A 446 -0.42 -8.41 19.37
N GLU A 447 -0.14 -8.29 18.07
CA GLU A 447 -1.17 -8.32 17.04
C GLU A 447 -1.91 -9.65 16.99
N ALA A 448 -1.19 -10.78 17.08
CA ALA A 448 -1.79 -12.12 17.11
C ALA A 448 -2.63 -12.31 18.39
N LEU A 449 -2.09 -11.93 19.55
CA LEU A 449 -2.77 -12.04 20.85
C LEU A 449 -4.03 -11.17 20.95
N LEU A 450 -4.05 -10.00 20.30
CA LEU A 450 -5.22 -9.11 20.27
C LEU A 450 -6.26 -9.52 19.22
N SER A 451 -5.85 -10.25 18.17
CA SER A 451 -6.73 -10.68 17.08
C SER A 451 -7.74 -11.75 17.52
N ASP A 452 -7.35 -12.62 18.45
CA ASP A 452 -8.25 -13.60 19.08
C ASP A 452 -8.06 -13.63 20.61
N PRO A 453 -8.60 -12.62 21.34
CA PRO A 453 -8.40 -12.51 22.78
C PRO A 453 -9.08 -13.63 23.60
N ASN A 454 -9.86 -14.50 22.95
CA ASN A 454 -10.52 -15.64 23.58
C ASN A 454 -9.94 -17.00 23.12
N ASP A 455 -8.92 -17.00 22.25
CA ASP A 455 -8.23 -18.24 21.90
C ASP A 455 -7.41 -18.73 23.11
N ASN A 456 -7.86 -19.83 23.71
CA ASN A 456 -7.14 -20.55 24.75
C ASN A 456 -6.17 -21.59 24.16
N GLY A 457 -5.82 -21.46 22.88
CA GLY A 457 -4.88 -22.31 22.16
C GLY A 457 -3.50 -22.36 22.80
N ILE A 458 -2.75 -23.41 22.47
CA ILE A 458 -1.34 -23.53 22.86
C ILE A 458 -0.55 -22.65 21.91
N LEU A 459 0.10 -21.60 22.42
CA LEU A 459 1.03 -20.79 21.65
C LEU A 459 2.37 -21.51 21.51
N SER A 460 3.04 -21.27 20.40
CA SER A 460 4.27 -21.93 20.01
C SER A 460 5.24 -20.97 19.34
N ILE A 461 6.53 -21.26 19.50
CA ILE A 461 7.62 -20.55 18.81
C ILE A 461 8.29 -21.59 17.93
N MET A 462 8.58 -21.22 16.70
CA MET A 462 9.34 -22.07 15.79
C MET A 462 10.76 -21.58 15.67
N VAL A 463 11.73 -22.49 15.76
CA VAL A 463 13.16 -22.16 15.71
C VAL A 463 13.92 -23.18 14.89
N ASN A 464 15.05 -22.78 14.30
CA ASN A 464 15.94 -23.74 13.65
C ASN A 464 16.96 -24.35 14.64
N PRO A 465 17.59 -25.50 14.31
CA PRO A 465 18.64 -26.08 15.15
C PRO A 465 19.82 -25.16 15.46
N ASN A 466 20.19 -24.23 14.58
CA ASN A 466 21.22 -23.24 14.88
C ASN A 466 20.80 -22.24 15.97
N TYR A 467 19.51 -21.90 16.05
CA TYR A 467 18.99 -21.14 17.18
C TYR A 467 19.24 -21.89 18.50
N LEU A 468 18.96 -23.19 18.55
CA LEU A 468 19.20 -24.00 19.76
C LEU A 468 20.70 -24.12 20.12
N LYS A 469 21.61 -24.01 19.15
CA LYS A 469 23.06 -23.93 19.42
C LYS A 469 23.46 -22.59 20.03
N ALA A 470 22.86 -21.50 19.53
CA ALA A 470 23.13 -20.14 20.03
C ALA A 470 22.46 -19.87 21.39
N PHE A 471 21.28 -20.46 21.60
CA PHE A 471 20.39 -20.31 22.75
C PHE A 471 19.95 -21.70 23.25
N PRO A 472 20.84 -22.43 23.96
CA PRO A 472 20.55 -23.80 24.38
C PRO A 472 19.42 -23.86 25.40
N VAL A 473 18.50 -24.79 25.17
CA VAL A 473 17.50 -25.27 26.13
C VAL A 473 17.91 -26.66 26.62
N TYR A 474 17.51 -27.02 27.83
CA TYR A 474 17.97 -28.24 28.49
C TYR A 474 16.83 -29.25 28.66
N ASP A 475 17.13 -30.53 28.44
CA ASP A 475 16.22 -31.62 28.76
C ASP A 475 16.12 -31.87 30.28
N GLN A 476 15.27 -32.82 30.68
CA GLN A 476 15.09 -33.22 32.08
C GLN A 476 16.37 -33.70 32.78
N ASP A 477 17.33 -34.21 32.02
CA ASP A 477 18.61 -34.71 32.53
C ASP A 477 19.66 -33.59 32.63
N GLY A 478 19.31 -32.35 32.26
CA GLY A 478 20.18 -31.19 32.25
C GLY A 478 21.15 -31.14 31.07
N ASN A 479 20.93 -31.95 30.03
CA ASN A 479 21.73 -31.91 28.82
C ASN A 479 21.13 -30.90 27.82
N PRO A 480 21.97 -30.15 27.08
CA PRO A 480 21.47 -29.25 26.05
C PRO A 480 20.81 -30.05 24.92
N VAL A 481 19.59 -29.68 24.56
CA VAL A 481 18.86 -30.31 23.46
C VAL A 481 19.57 -29.99 22.14
N GLN A 482 19.95 -31.05 21.42
CA GLN A 482 20.53 -30.96 20.09
C GLN A 482 19.65 -31.71 19.09
N ILE A 483 19.16 -31.01 18.08
CA ILE A 483 18.35 -31.56 17.01
C ILE A 483 19.21 -31.59 15.75
N SER A 484 19.25 -32.74 15.07
CA SER A 484 19.90 -32.86 13.77
C SER A 484 18.98 -32.30 12.70
N GLU A 485 19.54 -31.63 11.69
CA GLU A 485 18.82 -31.28 10.45
C GLU A 485 18.33 -32.50 9.68
N GLU A 486 18.94 -33.67 9.93
CA GLU A 486 18.55 -34.95 9.33
C GLU A 486 17.42 -35.65 10.12
N ALA A 487 16.88 -35.01 11.17
CA ALA A 487 15.78 -35.58 11.94
C ALA A 487 14.52 -35.69 11.06
N THR A 488 13.91 -36.87 11.07
CA THR A 488 12.67 -37.15 10.33
C THR A 488 11.41 -36.87 11.14
N ASP A 489 11.55 -36.61 12.44
CA ASP A 489 10.45 -36.37 13.37
C ASP A 489 10.13 -34.87 13.43
N TRP A 490 8.86 -34.53 13.60
CA TRP A 490 8.47 -33.16 13.99
C TRP A 490 8.71 -32.98 15.48
N VAL A 491 9.82 -32.33 15.83
CA VAL A 491 10.25 -32.20 17.23
C VAL A 491 9.56 -31.01 17.90
N VAL A 492 8.77 -31.29 18.93
CA VAL A 492 8.12 -30.28 19.78
C VAL A 492 8.82 -30.26 21.14
N LEU A 493 9.42 -29.13 21.48
CA LEU A 493 10.06 -28.92 22.78
C LEU A 493 9.04 -28.35 23.76
N VAL A 494 8.75 -29.07 24.84
CA VAL A 494 7.68 -28.69 25.79
C VAL A 494 8.24 -28.63 27.21
N PRO A 495 8.04 -27.54 27.96
CA PRO A 495 8.37 -27.48 29.39
C PRO A 495 7.65 -28.56 30.21
N GLU A 496 8.36 -29.22 31.14
CA GLU A 496 7.82 -30.32 31.95
C GLU A 496 6.51 -29.99 32.68
N GLN A 497 6.32 -28.73 33.09
CA GLN A 497 5.10 -28.25 33.74
C GLN A 497 3.81 -28.47 32.91
N TYR A 498 3.92 -28.69 31.60
CA TYR A 498 2.77 -28.95 30.71
C TYR A 498 2.53 -30.43 30.43
N ARG A 499 3.20 -31.34 31.14
CA ARG A 499 3.08 -32.78 30.93
C ARG A 499 1.66 -33.32 31.08
N ASP A 500 0.88 -32.74 31.99
CA ASP A 500 -0.54 -33.06 32.16
C ASP A 500 -1.41 -32.70 30.94
N ARG A 501 -0.88 -31.93 29.98
CA ARG A 501 -1.54 -31.54 28.73
C ARG A 501 -0.98 -32.24 27.49
N GLU A 502 -0.18 -33.30 27.65
CA GLU A 502 0.46 -34.00 26.52
C GLU A 502 -0.54 -34.39 25.44
N GLU A 503 -1.70 -34.94 25.80
CA GLU A 503 -2.73 -35.35 24.82
C GLU A 503 -3.24 -34.16 24.00
N ALA A 504 -3.50 -33.02 24.64
CA ALA A 504 -3.95 -31.81 23.95
C ALA A 504 -2.87 -31.22 23.04
N ILE A 505 -1.59 -31.28 23.46
CA ILE A 505 -0.45 -30.82 22.66
C ILE A 505 -0.25 -31.72 21.44
N ARG A 506 -0.29 -33.05 21.62
CA ARG A 506 -0.22 -33.99 20.50
C ARG A 506 -1.37 -33.80 19.54
N ASP A 507 -2.59 -33.70 20.05
CA ASP A 507 -3.78 -33.52 19.23
C ASP A 507 -3.69 -32.28 18.35
N LEU A 508 -3.18 -31.18 18.91
CA LEU A 508 -2.97 -29.93 18.19
C LEU A 508 -2.01 -30.12 17.02
N PHE A 509 -0.79 -30.61 17.27
CA PHE A 509 0.21 -30.75 16.22
C PHE A 509 -0.11 -31.91 15.25
N GLU A 510 -0.80 -32.96 15.66
CA GLU A 510 -1.16 -34.08 14.78
C GLU A 510 -2.39 -33.76 13.91
N ARG A 511 -3.39 -33.04 14.43
CA ARG A 511 -4.64 -32.71 13.69
C ARG A 511 -4.54 -31.43 12.88
N ASP A 512 -3.88 -30.39 13.40
CA ASP A 512 -3.77 -29.11 12.72
C ASP A 512 -2.55 -29.12 11.79
N LYS A 513 -2.77 -29.58 10.55
CA LYS A 513 -1.74 -29.56 9.51
C LYS A 513 -1.22 -28.14 9.23
N GLY A 514 -2.05 -27.12 9.39
CA GLY A 514 -1.64 -25.73 9.20
C GLY A 514 -0.60 -25.25 10.22
N ARG A 515 -0.56 -25.86 11.42
CA ARG A 515 0.49 -25.59 12.43
C ARG A 515 1.77 -26.39 12.21
N ARG A 516 1.72 -27.46 11.42
CA ARG A 516 2.91 -28.20 10.95
C ARG A 516 3.44 -27.68 9.61
N ASP A 517 2.63 -26.90 8.89
CA ASP A 517 3.07 -26.18 7.70
C ASP A 517 3.95 -24.99 8.12
N PHE A 518 5.25 -25.28 8.25
CA PHE A 518 6.26 -24.26 8.45
C PHE A 518 6.47 -23.50 7.13
N TYR A 519 6.49 -22.16 7.18
CA TYR A 519 6.82 -21.32 6.03
C TYR A 519 8.16 -21.74 5.35
N LEU A 520 9.05 -22.43 6.09
CA LEU A 520 10.32 -22.96 5.58
C LEU A 520 10.45 -24.51 5.67
N THR A 521 9.36 -25.29 5.84
CA THR A 521 9.31 -26.77 5.58
C THR A 521 7.86 -27.26 5.55
N ALA A 522 7.50 -28.04 4.53
CA ALA A 522 6.19 -28.68 4.45
C ALA A 522 6.09 -29.89 5.39
N ASP A 523 4.88 -30.14 5.94
CA ASP A 523 4.56 -31.41 6.60
C ASP A 523 4.55 -32.56 5.58
N GLU A 524 5.55 -33.43 5.65
CA GLU A 524 5.66 -34.66 4.86
C GLU A 524 4.99 -35.85 5.56
N GLY A 525 4.22 -35.60 6.63
CA GLY A 525 3.62 -36.63 7.46
C GLY A 525 4.59 -37.15 8.53
N GLN A 526 5.50 -36.30 9.00
CA GLN A 526 6.44 -36.64 10.07
C GLN A 526 5.70 -37.00 11.36
N GLU A 527 6.22 -37.96 12.12
CA GLU A 527 5.71 -38.29 13.45
C GLU A 527 6.06 -37.18 14.45
N VAL A 528 5.11 -36.82 15.32
CA VAL A 528 5.33 -35.80 16.35
C VAL A 528 6.10 -36.40 17.53
N LYS A 529 7.30 -35.88 17.75
CA LYS A 529 8.17 -36.26 18.87
C LYS A 529 8.25 -35.13 19.88
N ILE A 530 7.71 -35.37 21.07
CA ILE A 530 7.81 -34.42 22.18
C ILE A 530 9.11 -34.69 22.96
N ILE A 531 9.91 -33.65 23.14
CA ILE A 531 11.04 -33.64 24.08
C ILE A 531 10.67 -32.74 25.25
N TRP A 532 10.70 -33.30 26.45
CA TRP A 532 10.40 -32.58 27.68
C TRP A 532 11.62 -31.80 28.16
N LEU A 533 11.44 -30.50 28.35
CA LEU A 533 12.47 -29.59 28.85
C LEU A 533 12.42 -29.52 30.38
N ALA A 534 13.58 -29.32 31.01
CA ALA A 534 13.65 -29.09 32.46
C ALA A 534 12.80 -27.87 32.88
N GLU A 535 12.29 -27.89 34.12
CA GLU A 535 11.64 -26.72 34.72
C GLU A 535 12.67 -25.57 34.81
N GLY A 536 12.33 -24.44 34.19
CA GLY A 536 13.16 -23.23 34.13
C GLY A 536 13.11 -22.38 35.39
#